data_AF-A0A972L8X3-F1
#
_entry.id   AF-A0A972L8X3-F1
#
_cell.length_a   1.000
_cell.length_b   1.000
_cell.length_c   1.000
_cell.angle_alpha   90.00
_cell.angle_beta   90.00
_cell.angle_gamma   90.00
#
_symmetry.space_group_name_H-M   'P 1'
#
loop_
_entity.id
_entity.type
_entity.pdbx_description
1 polymer ?
#
loop_
_entity_poly.entity_id
_entity_poly.type
_entity_poly.pdbx_seq_one_letter_code
_entity_poly.pdbx_strand_id
1 'polypeptide(L)' 'MNPYDITAGLRKAGWTQKKIAASLKIKDRSTVSHVIHSRNRSGRVERKISLIIKAPLSSIWPDWYEDQGMAA' A
#
# COMPACT_ATOMS: atom_id res chain seq x y z
N MET A 1 -1.01 -9.28 3.82
CA MET A 1 -2.46 -8.93 3.91
C MET A 1 -3.12 -9.10 2.55
N ASN A 2 -4.40 -9.49 2.45
CA ASN A 2 -5.04 -9.64 1.14
C ASN A 2 -5.43 -8.27 0.53
N PRO A 3 -5.55 -8.15 -0.81
CA PRO A 3 -5.90 -6.87 -1.48
C PRO A 3 -7.24 -6.23 -1.05
N TYR A 4 -8.24 -7.04 -0.71
CA TYR A 4 -9.55 -6.59 -0.22
C TYR A 4 -9.46 -6.01 1.19
N ASP A 5 -8.65 -6.58 2.07
CA ASP A 5 -8.41 -6.05 3.42
C ASP A 5 -7.71 -4.70 3.35
N ILE A 6 -6.71 -4.57 2.46
CA ILE A 6 -6.03 -3.29 2.19
C ILE A 6 -7.06 -2.25 1.74
N THR A 7 -7.91 -2.62 0.78
CA THR A 7 -8.94 -1.73 0.25
C THR A 7 -9.97 -1.34 1.32
N ALA A 8 -10.38 -2.29 2.17
CA ALA A 8 -11.28 -2.03 3.28
C ALA A 8 -10.66 -1.11 4.33
N GLY A 9 -9.38 -1.31 4.68
CA GLY A 9 -8.62 -0.44 5.58
C GLY A 9 -8.53 1.00 5.06
N LEU A 10 -8.24 1.18 3.77
CA LEU A 10 -8.25 2.50 3.13
C LEU A 10 -9.62 3.17 3.22
N ARG A 11 -10.70 2.43 2.92
CA ARG A 11 -12.07 2.97 2.98
C ARG A 11 -12.48 3.36 4.39
N LYS A 12 -12.15 2.54 5.40
CA LYS A 12 -12.37 2.86 6.82
C LYS A 12 -11.66 4.15 7.25
N ALA A 13 -10.48 4.40 6.68
CA ALA A 13 -9.73 5.65 6.90
C ALA A 13 -10.22 6.84 6.03
N GLY A 14 -11.28 6.68 5.23
CA GLY A 14 -11.79 7.74 4.35
C GLY A 14 -10.97 7.97 3.07
N TRP A 15 -10.04 7.06 2.76
CA TRP A 15 -9.16 7.11 1.59
C TRP A 15 -9.68 6.22 0.46
N THR A 16 -9.44 6.68 -0.77
CA THR A 16 -9.70 5.90 -1.99
C THR A 16 -8.43 5.84 -2.82
N GLN A 17 -8.31 4.84 -3.70
CA GLN A 17 -7.17 4.73 -4.62
C GLN A 17 -6.97 6.01 -5.45
N LYS A 18 -8.05 6.68 -5.85
CA LYS A 18 -8.02 7.98 -6.55
C LYS A 18 -7.42 9.09 -5.67
N LYS A 19 -7.82 9.18 -4.40
CA LYS A 19 -7.23 10.15 -3.45
C LYS A 19 -5.75 9.89 -3.22
N ILE A 20 -5.33 8.63 -3.16
CA ILE A 20 -3.91 8.25 -3.02
C ILE A 20 -3.12 8.68 -4.26
N ALA A 21 -3.60 8.35 -5.46
CA ALA A 21 -2.95 8.74 -6.71
C ALA A 21 -2.82 10.27 -6.82
N ALA A 22 -3.89 11.01 -6.52
CA ALA A 22 -3.88 12.47 -6.49
C ALA A 22 -2.88 13.02 -5.46
N SER A 23 -2.86 12.48 -4.23
CA SER A 23 -1.93 12.88 -3.17
C SER A 23 -0.46 12.65 -3.55
N LEU A 24 -0.18 11.67 -4.40
CA LEU A 24 1.18 11.33 -4.85
C LEU A 24 1.53 11.94 -6.22
N LYS A 25 0.61 12.73 -6.81
CA LYS A 25 0.72 13.28 -8.18
C LYS A 25 0.96 12.19 -9.24
N ILE A 26 0.35 11.01 -9.05
CA ILE A 26 0.40 9.92 -10.01
C ILE A 26 -0.75 10.11 -11.00
N LYS A 27 -0.44 10.13 -12.30
CA LYS A 27 -1.43 10.36 -13.37
C LYS A 27 -2.48 9.26 -13.45
N ASP A 28 -2.09 8.02 -13.16
CA ASP A 28 -2.95 6.85 -13.28
C ASP A 28 -3.24 6.19 -11.92
N ARG A 29 -4.53 6.01 -11.59
CA ARG A 29 -4.96 5.27 -10.41
C ARG A 29 -4.63 3.79 -10.49
N SER A 30 -4.47 3.24 -11.70
CA SER A 30 -4.19 1.83 -11.95
C SER A 30 -2.87 1.41 -11.32
N THR A 31 -1.89 2.32 -11.23
CA THR A 31 -0.65 2.10 -10.48
C THR A 31 -0.92 1.74 -9.01
N VAL A 32 -1.83 2.46 -8.36
CA VAL A 32 -2.21 2.17 -6.96
C VAL A 32 -2.91 0.82 -6.86
N SER A 33 -3.79 0.51 -7.81
CA SER A 33 -4.45 -0.81 -7.87
C SER A 33 -3.45 -1.95 -8.06
N HIS A 34 -2.47 -1.79 -8.96
CA HIS A 34 -1.44 -2.81 -9.19
C HIS A 34 -0.57 -3.04 -7.97
N VAL A 35 -0.24 -2.00 -7.20
CA VAL A 35 0.48 -2.14 -5.92
C VAL A 35 -0.37 -2.89 -4.90
N ILE A 36 -1.67 -2.56 -4.76
CA ILE A 36 -2.58 -3.26 -3.84
C ILE A 36 -2.71 -4.75 -4.18
N HIS A 37 -2.70 -5.12 -5.46
CA HIS A 37 -2.83 -6.51 -5.93
C HIS A 37 -1.48 -7.20 -6.14
N SER A 38 -0.40 -6.62 -5.62
CA SER A 38 0.95 -7.16 -5.74
C SER A 38 1.46 -7.40 -7.18
N ARG A 39 0.92 -6.67 -8.17
CA ARG A 39 1.30 -6.78 -9.60
C ARG A 39 2.42 -5.83 -10.01
N ASN A 40 2.70 -4.80 -9.22
CA ASN A 40 3.77 -3.85 -9.46
C ASN A 40 4.25 -3.26 -8.12
N ARG A 41 5.50 -2.79 -8.06
CA ARG A 41 6.11 -2.18 -6.87
C ARG A 41 6.13 -0.67 -6.98
N SER A 42 5.88 0.01 -5.86
CA SER A 42 6.12 1.44 -5.76
C SER A 42 6.28 1.85 -4.30
N GLY A 43 7.53 2.07 -3.87
CA GLY A 43 7.85 2.47 -2.50
C GLY A 43 7.09 3.70 -2.01
N ARG A 44 6.75 4.63 -2.92
CA ARG A 44 5.95 5.82 -2.57
C ARG A 44 4.50 5.47 -2.25
N VAL A 45 3.88 4.59 -3.04
CA VAL A 45 2.50 4.13 -2.84
C VAL A 45 2.42 3.21 -1.63
N GLU A 46 3.33 2.24 -1.53
CA GLU A 46 3.46 1.29 -0.43
C GLU A 46 3.55 2.03 0.91
N ARG A 47 4.51 2.96 1.06
CA ARG A 47 4.65 3.79 2.28
C ARG A 47 3.40 4.60 2.59
N LYS A 48 2.77 5.20 1.57
CA LYS A 48 1.55 6.00 1.77
C LYS A 48 0.40 5.13 2.29
N ILE A 49 0.22 3.93 1.75
CA ILE A 49 -0.80 2.98 2.19
C ILE A 49 -0.50 2.50 3.62
N SER A 50 0.76 2.18 3.93
CA SER A 50 1.19 1.80 5.28
C SER A 50 0.85 2.86 6.33
N LEU A 51 1.11 4.14 6.03
CA LEU A 51 0.75 5.25 6.91
C LEU A 51 -0.77 5.41 7.10
N ILE A 52 -1.57 5.16 6.06
CA ILE A 52 -3.03 5.27 6.11
C ILE A 52 -3.64 4.13 6.94
N ILE A 53 -3.20 2.89 6.68
CA ILE A 53 -3.70 1.68 7.34
C ILE A 53 -3.10 1.50 8.74
N LYS A 54 -2.00 2.21 9.04
CA LYS A 54 -1.23 2.10 10.28
C LYS A 54 -0.71 0.68 10.51
N ALA A 55 -0.20 0.05 9.46
CA ALA A 55 0.42 -1.27 9.51
C ALA A 55 1.78 -1.24 8.80
N PRO A 56 2.78 -2.01 9.27
CA PRO A 56 4.09 -2.06 8.64
C PRO A 56 4.02 -2.70 7.25
N LEU A 57 4.94 -2.30 6.36
CA LEU A 57 4.99 -2.82 4.99
C LEU A 57 5.10 -4.34 4.92
N SER A 58 5.85 -4.95 5.85
CA SER A 58 5.96 -6.41 6.00
C SER A 58 4.66 -7.10 6.39
N SER A 59 3.76 -6.43 7.13
CA SER A 59 2.44 -6.99 7.43
C SER A 59 1.49 -6.87 6.22
N ILE A 60 1.60 -5.76 5.48
CA ILE A 60 0.74 -5.51 4.33
C ILE A 60 1.16 -6.38 3.14
N TRP A 61 2.44 -6.39 2.80
CA TRP A 61 3.05 -7.17 1.72
C TRP A 61 4.20 -8.04 2.25
N PRO A 62 3.92 -9.19 2.88
CA PRO A 62 4.94 -10.07 3.44
C PRO A 62 5.93 -10.57 2.39
N ASP A 63 5.44 -11.06 1.24
CA ASP A 63 6.27 -11.59 0.14
C ASP A 63 7.33 -10.59 -0.41
N TRP A 64 7.18 -9.32 -0.08
CA TRP A 64 7.97 -8.21 -0.59
C TRP A 64 8.96 -7.64 0.42
N TYR A 65 8.75 -7.95 1.69
CA TYR A 65 9.38 -7.34 2.85
C TYR A 65 9.71 -8.37 3.95
N GLU A 66 9.49 -9.66 3.72
CA GLU A 66 10.13 -10.75 4.45
C GLU A 66 11.63 -10.74 4.15
N ASP A 67 12.33 -9.87 4.88
CA ASP A 67 13.53 -10.17 5.66
C ASP A 67 14.14 -8.83 6.12
N GLN A 68 13.51 -8.21 7.11
CA GLN A 68 14.22 -7.28 8.01
C GLN A 68 13.84 -7.63 9.43
N GLY A 69 14.09 -8.89 9.80
CA GLY A 69 14.48 -9.16 11.17
C GLY A 69 15.75 -8.34 11.45
N MET A 70 15.75 -7.61 12.56
CA MET A 70 16.94 -7.12 13.26
C MET A 70 18.27 -7.77 12.81
N ALA A 71 19.01 -7.07 11.96
CA ALA A 71 20.46 -7.07 12.05
C ALA A 71 20.82 -5.77 12.78
N ALA A 72 21.54 -5.96 13.88
CA ALA A 72 21.90 -5.01 14.93
C ALA A 72 22.42 -3.64 14.45
#